data_AF-A0AA51X8E1-F1
#
_entry.id   AF-A0AA51X8E1-F1
#
_cell.length_a   1.000
_cell.length_b   1.000
_cell.length_c   1.000
_cell.angle_alpha   90.00
_cell.angle_beta   90.00
_cell.angle_gamma   90.00
#
_symmetry.space_group_name_H-M   'P 1'
#
loop_
_entity.id
_entity.type
_entity.pdbx_description
1 polymer ?
#
loop_
_entity_poly.entity_id
_entity_poly.type
_entity_poly.pdbx_seq_one_letter_code
_entity_poly.pdbx_strand_id
1 'polypeptide(L)' 'MSNNRNRAWRRFKKRINRSKGMGSGELYKPEKNWKLMYLRRNKLARAKQLGFDYPVKNQRQIVEQEVTSNESLFDEE' A
#
# COMPACT_ATOMS: atom_id res chain seq x y z
N MET A 1 -15.21 -1.82 -8.14
CA MET A 1 -15.40 -0.71 -9.11
C MET A 1 -14.12 -0.53 -9.92
N SER A 2 -14.17 -0.77 -11.23
CA SER A 2 -13.01 -0.68 -12.12
C SER A 2 -12.68 0.80 -12.43
N ASN A 3 -11.76 1.38 -11.66
CA ASN A 3 -11.27 2.75 -11.81
C ASN A 3 -10.39 2.98 -13.07
N ASN A 4 -10.64 2.27 -14.17
CA ASN A 4 -9.77 2.26 -15.35
C ASN A 4 -10.10 3.34 -16.40
N ARG A 5 -11.21 4.09 -16.27
CA ARG A 5 -11.61 5.16 -17.21
C ARG A 5 -11.73 6.54 -16.55
N ASN A 6 -10.75 6.93 -15.73
CA ASN A 6 -10.74 8.21 -15.04
C ASN A 6 -10.33 9.40 -15.96
N ARG A 7 -10.21 10.61 -15.40
CA ARG A 7 -9.78 11.82 -16.14
C ARG A 7 -8.41 11.65 -16.80
N ALA A 8 -7.47 10.99 -16.14
CA ALA A 8 -6.15 10.71 -16.69
C ALA A 8 -6.22 9.78 -17.91
N TRP A 9 -7.06 8.74 -17.86
CA TRP A 9 -7.31 7.87 -19.01
C TRP A 9 -7.87 8.65 -20.21
N ARG A 10 -8.83 9.55 -19.98
CA ARG A 10 -9.40 10.41 -21.03
C ARG A 10 -8.34 11.33 -21.66
N ARG A 11 -7.46 11.94 -20.85
CA ARG A 11 -6.35 12.77 -21.34
C ARG A 11 -5.34 11.95 -22.14
N PHE A 12 -4.97 10.78 -21.65
CA PHE A 12 -4.08 9.85 -22.34
C PHE A 12 -4.66 9.45 -23.71
N LYS A 13 -5.93 9.05 -23.77
CA LYS A 13 -6.60 8.70 -25.04
C LYS A 13 -6.73 9.90 -25.99
N LYS A 14 -6.99 11.10 -25.47
CA LYS A 14 -6.98 12.33 -26.29
C LYS A 14 -5.61 12.60 -26.92
N ARG A 15 -4.52 12.34 -26.20
CA ARG A 15 -3.14 12.45 -26.72
C ARG A 15 -2.88 11.40 -27.81
N ILE A 16 -3.19 10.13 -27.55
CA ILE A 16 -3.03 9.03 -28.53
C ILE A 16 -3.87 9.26 -29.80
N ASN A 17 -5.11 9.73 -29.66
CA ASN A 17 -5.97 9.98 -30.81
C ASN A 17 -5.59 11.26 -31.57
N ARG A 18 -4.74 12.15 -31.00
CA ARG A 18 -4.23 13.35 -31.67
C ARG A 18 -3.08 13.03 -32.62
N SER A 19 -2.28 12.01 -32.33
CA SER A 19 -1.35 11.47 -33.32
C SER A 19 -2.15 10.74 -34.39
N LYS A 20 -2.21 11.31 -35.59
CA LYS A 20 -2.95 10.79 -36.76
C LYS A 20 -2.40 9.42 -37.23
N GLY A 21 -2.61 8.36 -36.46
CA GLY A 21 -2.14 7.00 -36.77
C GLY A 21 -0.70 6.69 -36.34
N MET A 22 0.11 7.68 -35.95
CA MET A 22 1.40 7.48 -35.27
C MET A 22 1.17 7.16 -33.78
N GLY A 23 0.42 6.09 -33.49
CA GLY A 23 0.14 5.68 -32.12
C GLY A 23 1.46 5.48 -31.37
N SER A 24 1.68 6.21 -30.27
CA SER A 24 2.82 5.88 -29.42
C SER A 24 2.56 4.50 -28.81
N GLY A 25 3.56 3.61 -28.82
CA GLY A 25 3.49 2.30 -28.15
C GLY A 25 3.43 2.38 -26.61
N GLU A 26 3.14 3.57 -26.08
CA GLU A 26 3.12 3.84 -24.65
C GLU A 26 1.82 3.30 -24.06
N LEU A 27 1.91 2.43 -23.05
CA LEU A 27 0.76 1.90 -22.34
C LEU A 27 0.24 2.91 -21.30
N TYR A 28 -1.08 2.99 -21.12
CA TYR A 28 -1.69 3.85 -20.10
C TYR A 28 -1.27 3.41 -18.70
N LYS A 29 -0.54 4.28 -18.00
CA LYS A 29 -0.20 4.11 -16.58
C LYS A 29 -1.20 4.93 -15.75
N PRO A 30 -2.09 4.29 -14.97
CA PRO A 30 -3.02 5.03 -14.11
C PRO A 30 -2.25 5.82 -13.04
N GLU A 31 -2.85 6.93 -12.59
CA GLU A 31 -2.30 7.71 -11.48
C GLU A 31 -2.09 6.80 -10.25
N LYS A 32 -0.94 6.95 -9.59
CA LYS A 32 -0.61 6.23 -8.37
C LYS A 32 -1.73 6.48 -7.35
N ASN A 33 -2.49 5.44 -7.01
CA ASN A 33 -3.61 5.57 -6.10
C ASN A 33 -3.11 5.64 -4.66
N TRP A 34 -2.82 6.86 -4.20
CA TRP A 34 -2.37 7.14 -2.82
C TRP A 34 -3.38 6.69 -1.77
N LYS A 35 -4.68 6.57 -2.12
CA LYS A 35 -5.71 6.04 -1.20
C LYS A 35 -5.46 4.58 -0.80
N LEU A 36 -4.79 3.80 -1.66
CA LEU A 36 -4.47 2.41 -1.35
C LEU A 36 -3.24 2.28 -0.45
N MET A 37 -2.44 3.32 -0.20
CA MET A 37 -1.29 3.24 0.73
C MET A 37 -1.66 2.67 2.11
N TYR A 38 -2.90 2.90 2.55
CA TYR A 38 -3.38 2.46 3.86
C TYR A 38 -3.86 1.01 3.92
N LEU A 39 -4.06 0.34 2.77
CA LEU A 39 -4.51 -1.04 2.81
C LEU A 39 -3.45 -1.92 3.45
N ARG A 40 -3.90 -2.86 4.29
CA ARG A 40 -3.04 -3.82 5.00
C ARG A 40 -2.07 -4.54 4.05
N ARG A 41 -2.49 -4.89 2.83
CA ARG A 41 -1.62 -5.53 1.82
C ARG A 41 -0.41 -4.68 1.40
N ASN A 42 -0.57 -3.37 1.34
CA ASN A 42 0.51 -2.46 0.95
C ASN A 42 1.48 -2.22 2.10
N LYS A 43 0.97 -2.18 3.34
CA LYS A 43 1.80 -2.15 4.54
C LYS A 43 2.64 -3.42 4.69
N LEU A 44 2.05 -4.59 4.42
CA LEU A 44 2.76 -5.88 4.37
C LEU A 44 3.86 -5.90 3.31
N ALA A 45 3.54 -5.48 2.08
CA ALA A 45 4.54 -5.43 1.00
C ALA A 45 5.70 -4.49 1.35
N ARG A 46 5.42 -3.36 2.01
CA ARG A 46 6.46 -2.43 2.47
C ARG A 46 7.32 -2.99 3.58
N ALA A 47 6.73 -3.68 4.56
CA ALA A 47 7.46 -4.32 5.64
C ALA A 47 8.43 -5.38 5.08
N LYS A 48 7.96 -6.24 4.17
CA LYS A 48 8.80 -7.21 3.44
C LYS A 48 9.96 -6.55 2.69
N GLN A 49 9.71 -5.42 2.02
CA GLN A 49 10.76 -4.66 1.33
C GLN A 49 11.83 -4.13 2.29
N LEU A 50 11.45 -3.76 3.50
CA LEU A 50 12.36 -3.25 4.53
C LEU A 50 12.99 -4.36 5.38
N GLY A 51 12.63 -5.63 5.15
CA GLY A 51 13.20 -6.78 5.85
C GLY A 51 12.63 -7.05 7.23
N PHE A 52 11.41 -6.57 7.54
CA PHE A 52 10.72 -6.89 8.79
C PHE A 52 9.25 -7.27 8.56
N ASP A 53 8.63 -7.91 9.54
CA ASP A 53 7.22 -8.29 9.48
C ASP A 53 6.31 -7.18 10.01
N TYR A 54 5.22 -6.91 9.28
CA TYR A 54 4.24 -5.93 9.73
C TYR A 54 3.46 -6.48 10.93
N PRO A 55 3.37 -5.75 12.05
CA PRO A 55 2.72 -6.25 13.26
C PRO A 55 1.26 -6.62 13.00
N VAL A 56 0.88 -7.80 13.46
CA VAL A 56 -0.52 -8.28 13.43
C VAL A 56 -1.33 -7.63 14.56
N LYS A 57 -0.67 -7.39 15.70
CA LYS A 57 -1.24 -6.77 16.89
C LYS A 57 -1.09 -5.25 16.84
N ASN A 58 -2.06 -4.53 17.40
CA ASN A 58 -1.94 -3.09 17.57
C ASN A 58 -0.86 -2.78 18.62
N GLN A 59 -0.23 -1.59 18.54
CA GLN A 59 0.81 -1.17 19.50
C GLN A 59 0.38 -1.30 20.97
N ARG A 60 -0.88 -0.97 21.29
CA ARG A 60 -1.43 -1.14 22.65
C ARG A 60 -1.35 -2.60 23.13
N GLN A 61 -1.71 -3.55 22.26
CA GLN A 61 -1.69 -4.97 22.59
C GLN A 61 -0.26 -5.51 22.73
N ILE A 62 0.70 -4.93 22.01
CA ILE A 62 2.12 -5.30 22.15
C ILE A 62 2.63 -4.81 23.51
N VAL A 63 2.34 -3.56 23.88
CA VAL A 63 2.74 -2.97 25.17
C VAL A 63 2.09 -3.71 26.35
N GLU A 64 0.79 -4.00 26.28
CA GLU A 64 0.11 -4.79 27.31
C GLU A 64 0.78 -6.16 27.49
N GLN A 65 1.13 -6.82 26.38
CA GLN A 65 1.79 -8.12 26.44
C GLN A 65 3.18 -8.02 27.09
N GLU A 66 3.98 -7.03 26.72
CA GLU A 66 5.30 -6.77 27.32
C GLU A 66 5.21 -6.51 28.82
N VAL A 67 4.28 -5.65 29.25
CA VAL A 67 4.03 -5.36 30.67
C VAL A 67 3.67 -6.64 31.42
N THR A 68 2.74 -7.44 30.90
CA THR A 68 2.35 -8.69 31.56
C THR A 68 3.48 -9.72 31.66
N SER A 69 4.34 -9.82 30.64
CA SER A 69 5.49 -10.74 30.68
C SER A 69 6.60 -10.27 31.62
N ASN A 70 6.76 -8.96 31.80
CA ASN A 70 7.73 -8.42 32.76
C ASN A 70 7.24 -8.64 34.19
N GLU A 71 5.95 -8.39 34.48
CA GLU A 71 5.36 -8.60 35.80
C GLU A 71 5.54 -10.05 36.28
N SER A 72 5.27 -11.03 35.40
CA SER A 72 5.43 -12.46 35.73
C SER A 72 6.88 -12.88 36.02
N LEU A 73 7.87 -12.11 35.58
CA LEU A 73 9.29 -12.40 35.80
C LEU A 73 9.75 -11.96 37.19
N PHE A 74 9.06 -11.00 37.82
CA PHE A 74 9.38 -10.50 39.16
C PHE A 74 8.71 -11.29 40.29
N ASP A 75 7.71 -12.12 39.97
CA ASP A 75 6.99 -12.96 40.95
C ASP A 75 7.67 -14.33 41.19
N GLU A 76 8.70 -14.69 40.41
CA GLU A 76 9.43 -15.97 40.53
C GLU A 76 10.75 -15.91 41.35
N GLU A 77 11.05 -14.80 42.03
CA GLU A 77 12.26 -14.62 42.88
C GLU A 77 11.91 -14.54 44.38
#